data_AF-A0A3P8KRQ8-F1
#
_entry.id   AF-A0A3P8KRQ8-F1
#
_cell.length_a   1.000
_cell.length_b   1.000
_cell.length_c   1.000
_cell.angle_alpha   90.00
_cell.angle_beta   90.00
_cell.angle_gamma   90.00
#
_symmetry.space_group_name_H-M   'P 1'
#
loop_
_entity.id
_entity.type
_entity.pdbx_description
1 polymer ?
#
loop_
_entity_poly.entity_id
_entity_poly.type
_entity_poly.pdbx_seq_one_letter_code
_entity_poly.pdbx_strand_id
1 'polypeptide(L)'
;MITTRFWRQAVIALLLAGGSFTVAANPAPPPVSYGVEEDVFHPVRAQQGMVASVDALATRVGVDILRQGGNAVDAAVAVGYALAVTHPAGGQYWRRRLYDAAHQRR
;
A
#
# COMPACT_ATOMS: atom_id res chain seq x y z
N MET A 1 -8.62 62.20 26.02
CA MET A 1 -9.53 61.04 26.17
C MET A 1 -9.65 60.27 24.84
N ILE A 2 -8.52 59.80 24.29
CA ILE A 2 -8.41 59.12 22.97
C ILE A 2 -7.75 57.74 23.16
N THR A 3 -8.36 56.81 23.89
CA THR A 3 -7.67 55.54 24.21
C THR A 3 -8.47 54.29 23.91
N THR A 4 -9.78 54.24 24.17
CA THR A 4 -10.55 52.99 24.03
C THR A 4 -11.07 52.71 22.62
N ARG A 5 -11.39 53.74 21.83
CA ARG A 5 -11.89 53.59 20.45
C ARG A 5 -10.81 53.19 19.44
N PHE A 6 -9.59 53.68 19.65
CA PHE A 6 -8.45 53.42 18.76
C PHE A 6 -7.97 51.97 18.86
N TRP A 7 -7.87 51.44 20.07
CA TRP A 7 -7.51 50.05 20.32
C TRP A 7 -8.56 49.06 19.79
N ARG A 8 -9.85 49.40 19.90
CA ARG A 8 -10.92 48.55 19.37
C ARG A 8 -10.86 48.44 17.85
N GLN A 9 -10.52 49.53 17.15
CA GLN A 9 -10.36 49.51 15.70
C GLN A 9 -9.07 48.82 15.26
N ALA A 10 -7.98 48.94 16.02
CA ALA A 10 -6.74 48.20 15.75
C ALA A 10 -6.95 46.68 15.85
N VAL A 11 -7.71 46.20 16.84
CA VAL A 11 -8.02 44.77 16.98
C VAL A 11 -8.94 44.27 15.86
N ILE A 12 -9.94 45.05 15.45
CA ILE A 12 -10.82 44.70 14.32
C ILE A 12 -10.04 44.64 13.01
N ALA A 13 -9.13 45.60 12.76
CA ALA A 13 -8.27 45.59 11.59
C ALA A 13 -7.33 44.38 11.56
N LEU A 14 -6.79 43.99 12.72
CA LEU A 14 -5.91 42.82 12.85
C LEU A 14 -6.68 41.50 12.61
N LEU A 15 -7.92 41.40 13.08
CA LEU A 15 -8.77 40.23 12.87
C LEU A 15 -9.24 40.08 11.41
N LEU A 16 -9.50 41.20 10.71
CA LEU A 16 -9.86 41.19 9.29
C LEU A 16 -8.68 40.89 8.36
N ALA A 17 -7.44 41.18 8.80
CA ALA A 17 -6.23 40.87 8.03
C ALA A 17 -5.75 39.41 8.19
N GLY A 18 -6.23 38.67 9.20
CA GLY A 18 -5.72 37.36 9.58
C GLY A 18 -6.27 36.13 8.83
N GLY A 19 -7.08 36.31 7.79
CA GLY A 19 -7.90 35.22 7.23
C GLY A 19 -7.70 34.97 5.73
N SER A 20 -6.50 34.60 5.29
CA SER A 20 -6.31 34.03 3.95
C SER A 20 -5.29 32.89 4.01
N PHE A 21 -5.73 31.75 4.55
CA PHE A 21 -5.04 30.49 4.31
C PHE A 21 -5.36 30.07 2.88
N THR A 22 -4.42 30.27 1.97
CA THR A 22 -4.44 29.58 0.69
C THR A 22 -4.23 28.09 1.01
N VAL A 23 -5.25 27.27 0.77
CA VAL A 23 -5.05 25.83 0.63
C VAL A 23 -4.28 25.67 -0.68
N ALA A 24 -3.00 25.30 -0.59
CA ALA A 24 -2.24 24.91 -1.77
C ALA A 24 -2.98 23.74 -2.42
N ALA A 25 -3.31 23.88 -3.70
CA ALA A 25 -3.88 22.78 -4.48
C ALA A 25 -2.88 21.61 -4.46
N ASN A 26 -3.32 20.43 -4.01
CA ASN A 26 -2.48 19.25 -4.07
C ASN A 26 -2.27 18.92 -5.57
N PRO A 27 -1.03 18.83 -6.08
CA PRO A 27 -0.81 18.50 -7.47
C PRO A 27 -1.45 17.16 -7.81
N ALA A 28 -2.00 17.05 -9.02
CA ALA A 28 -2.55 15.80 -9.51
C ALA A 28 -1.45 14.71 -9.48
N PRO A 29 -1.77 13.49 -9.03
CA PRO A 29 -0.80 12.40 -9.07
C PRO A 29 -0.36 12.14 -10.52
N PRO A 30 0.92 11.74 -10.75
CA PRO A 30 1.40 11.43 -12.08
C PRO A 30 0.64 10.22 -12.67
N PRO A 31 0.58 10.09 -14.02
CA PRO A 31 0.01 8.91 -14.66
C PRO A 31 0.72 7.62 -14.27
N VAL A 32 -0.03 6.53 -14.10
CA VAL A 32 0.49 5.18 -13.84
C VAL A 32 0.64 4.40 -15.15
N SER A 33 1.67 3.54 -15.26
CA SER A 33 1.86 2.61 -16.38
C SER A 33 1.46 1.20 -15.96
N TYR A 34 0.71 0.50 -16.83
CA TYR A 34 0.30 -0.90 -16.66
C TYR A 34 1.14 -1.87 -17.51
N GLY A 35 2.21 -1.38 -18.13
CA GLY A 35 3.06 -2.14 -19.04
C GLY A 35 2.63 -1.98 -20.49
N VAL A 36 3.55 -1.56 -21.35
CA VAL A 36 3.41 -1.53 -22.82
C VAL A 36 4.33 -2.57 -23.46
N GLU A 37 4.11 -2.88 -24.74
CA GLU A 37 4.90 -3.86 -25.48
C GLU A 37 6.38 -3.46 -25.57
N GLU A 38 6.69 -2.17 -25.54
CA GLU A 38 8.04 -1.61 -25.58
C GLU A 38 8.81 -1.70 -24.26
N ASP A 39 8.15 -2.04 -23.14
CA ASP A 39 8.84 -2.17 -21.85
C ASP A 39 9.80 -3.37 -21.84
N VAL A 40 10.91 -3.26 -21.09
CA VAL A 40 11.89 -4.36 -20.97
C VAL A 40 11.33 -5.52 -20.14
N PHE A 41 10.48 -5.23 -19.15
CA PHE A 41 9.88 -6.21 -18.26
C PHE A 41 8.37 -6.24 -18.44
N HIS A 42 7.86 -7.34 -18.98
CA HIS A 42 6.42 -7.50 -19.19
C HIS A 42 5.75 -8.16 -17.99
N PRO A 43 4.69 -7.55 -17.43
CA PRO A 43 3.90 -8.20 -16.40
C PRO A 43 3.15 -9.39 -16.98
N VAL A 44 2.93 -10.43 -16.17
CA VAL A 44 1.97 -11.48 -16.52
C VAL A 44 0.58 -10.85 -16.56
N ARG A 45 -0.20 -11.13 -17.61
CA ARG A 45 -1.56 -10.60 -17.82
C ARG A 45 -2.59 -11.73 -17.69
N ALA A 46 -3.71 -11.47 -17.00
CA ALA A 46 -4.86 -12.36 -16.91
C ALA A 46 -6.14 -11.53 -16.78
N GLN A 47 -7.25 -11.99 -17.37
CA GLN A 47 -8.52 -11.25 -17.37
C GLN A 47 -9.44 -11.59 -16.19
N GLN A 48 -9.39 -12.84 -15.72
CA GLN A 48 -10.37 -13.37 -14.75
C GLN A 48 -9.82 -13.45 -13.33
N GLY A 49 -8.59 -13.95 -13.18
CA GLY A 49 -7.96 -14.12 -11.88
C GLY A 49 -6.46 -14.40 -12.02
N MET A 50 -5.70 -14.01 -11.00
CA MET A 50 -4.25 -14.18 -10.95
C MET A 50 -3.84 -14.56 -9.54
N VAL A 51 -2.85 -15.44 -9.43
CA VAL A 51 -2.19 -15.78 -8.17
C VAL A 51 -0.69 -15.58 -8.36
N ALA A 52 -0.05 -14.92 -7.40
CA ALA A 52 1.40 -14.76 -7.35
C ALA A 52 1.90 -15.31 -6.02
N SER A 53 2.86 -16.24 -6.08
CA SER A 53 3.50 -16.79 -4.88
C SER A 53 4.95 -17.16 -5.19
N VAL A 54 5.73 -17.44 -4.13
CA VAL A 54 7.14 -17.82 -4.23
C VAL A 54 7.37 -19.20 -4.85
N ASP A 55 6.32 -20.03 -4.94
CA ASP A 55 6.40 -21.41 -5.42
C ASP A 55 5.42 -21.65 -6.58
N ALA A 56 5.91 -22.31 -7.63
CA ALA A 56 5.11 -22.54 -8.82
C ALA A 56 3.95 -23.51 -8.58
N LEU A 57 4.11 -24.50 -7.69
CA LEU A 57 3.04 -25.46 -7.37
C LEU A 57 1.95 -24.79 -6.53
N ALA A 58 2.33 -24.02 -5.51
CA ALA A 58 1.38 -23.25 -4.72
C ALA A 58 0.58 -22.26 -5.57
N THR A 59 1.23 -21.56 -6.51
CA THR A 59 0.54 -20.69 -7.47
C THR A 59 -0.50 -21.45 -8.30
N ARG A 60 -0.16 -22.65 -8.80
CA ARG A 60 -1.10 -23.49 -9.57
C ARG A 60 -2.30 -23.91 -8.74
N VAL A 61 -2.08 -24.34 -7.50
CA VAL A 61 -3.18 -24.70 -6.57
C VAL A 61 -4.16 -23.53 -6.41
N GLY A 62 -3.65 -22.31 -6.17
CA GLY A 62 -4.50 -21.12 -6.07
C GLY A 62 -5.28 -20.82 -7.36
N VAL A 63 -4.63 -20.93 -8.53
CA VAL A 63 -5.28 -20.76 -9.84
C VAL A 63 -6.38 -21.80 -10.05
N ASP A 64 -6.15 -23.05 -9.66
CA ASP A 64 -7.14 -24.12 -9.81
C ASP A 64 -8.36 -23.89 -8.90
N ILE A 65 -8.18 -23.32 -7.70
CA ILE A 65 -9.31 -22.91 -6.85
C ILE A 65 -10.11 -21.78 -7.47
N LEU A 66 -9.46 -20.76 -8.05
CA LEU A 66 -10.16 -19.70 -8.78
C LEU A 66 -10.94 -20.26 -9.99
N ARG A 67 -10.35 -21.21 -10.72
CA ARG A 67 -11.01 -21.90 -11.84
C ARG A 67 -12.20 -22.75 -11.41
N GLN A 68 -12.17 -23.31 -10.20
CA GLN A 68 -13.28 -24.04 -9.61
C GLN A 68 -14.41 -23.13 -9.11
N GLY A 69 -14.27 -21.81 -9.24
CA GLY A 69 -15.27 -20.82 -8.80
C GLY A 69 -15.08 -20.36 -7.36
N GLY A 70 -13.97 -20.72 -6.71
CA GLY A 70 -13.59 -20.17 -5.41
C GLY A 70 -13.26 -18.68 -5.49
N ASN A 71 -13.43 -17.96 -4.39
CA ASN A 71 -13.11 -16.53 -4.31
C ASN A 71 -11.60 -16.32 -4.00
N ALA A 72 -11.19 -15.05 -3.91
CA ALA A 72 -9.80 -14.70 -3.62
C ALA A 72 -9.30 -15.20 -2.24
N VAL A 73 -10.19 -15.28 -1.25
CA VAL A 73 -9.87 -15.79 0.09
C VAL A 73 -9.67 -17.30 0.05
N ASP A 74 -10.54 -18.05 -0.64
CA ASP A 74 -10.41 -19.50 -0.81
C ASP A 74 -9.07 -19.84 -1.49
N ALA A 75 -8.73 -19.11 -2.56
CA ALA A 75 -7.47 -19.27 -3.27
C ALA A 75 -6.27 -18.93 -2.37
N ALA A 76 -6.32 -17.85 -1.59
CA ALA A 76 -5.24 -17.47 -0.67
C ALA A 76 -5.02 -18.51 0.43
N VAL A 77 -6.09 -19.07 1.00
CA VAL A 77 -6.02 -20.13 2.02
C VAL A 77 -5.40 -21.39 1.42
N ALA A 78 -5.82 -21.80 0.22
CA ALA A 78 -5.24 -22.96 -0.47
C ALA A 78 -3.75 -22.78 -0.79
N VAL A 79 -3.35 -21.58 -1.25
CA VAL A 79 -1.94 -21.23 -1.47
C VAL A 79 -1.14 -21.32 -0.16
N GLY A 80 -1.71 -20.82 0.95
CA GLY A 80 -1.07 -20.90 2.27
C GLY A 80 -0.81 -22.34 2.72
N TYR A 81 -1.80 -23.23 2.57
CA TYR A 81 -1.63 -24.66 2.85
C TYR A 81 -0.63 -25.33 1.92
N ALA A 82 -0.64 -25.01 0.62
CA ALA A 82 0.33 -25.55 -0.33
C ALA A 82 1.76 -25.13 0.02
N LEU A 83 1.98 -23.85 0.34
CA LEU A 83 3.30 -23.32 0.73
C LEU A 83 3.83 -23.95 2.02
N ALA A 84 2.96 -24.32 2.97
CA ALA A 84 3.38 -25.04 4.17
C ALA A 84 4.05 -26.39 3.85
N VAL A 85 3.74 -26.98 2.68
CA VAL A 85 4.29 -28.24 2.21
C VAL A 85 5.42 -28.03 1.21
N THR A 86 5.21 -27.19 0.19
CA THR A 86 6.17 -27.02 -0.92
C THR A 86 7.30 -26.04 -0.59
N HIS A 87 7.09 -25.15 0.39
CA HIS A 87 8.04 -24.11 0.76
C HIS A 87 8.21 -23.95 2.30
N PRO A 88 8.66 -25.00 3.02
CA PRO A 88 8.74 -24.99 4.48
C PRO A 88 9.74 -23.97 5.04
N ALA A 89 10.71 -23.52 4.25
CA ALA A 89 11.70 -22.53 4.64
C ALA A 89 11.10 -21.13 4.90
N GLY A 90 9.93 -20.81 4.36
CA GLY A 90 9.30 -19.49 4.50
C GLY A 90 9.11 -19.10 5.98
N GLY A 91 8.56 -20.00 6.80
CA GLY A 91 8.30 -19.73 8.22
C GLY A 91 9.53 -19.39 9.07
N GLN A 92 10.70 -19.88 8.67
CA GLN A 92 11.95 -19.75 9.43
C GLN A 92 12.73 -18.47 9.09
N TYR A 93 12.44 -17.82 7.95
CA TYR A 93 13.02 -16.53 7.60
C TYR A 93 12.55 -15.40 8.52
N TRP A 94 11.27 -15.37 8.91
CA TRP A 94 10.74 -14.34 9.82
C TRP A 94 11.30 -14.49 11.22
N ARG A 95 11.37 -15.74 11.72
CA ARG A 95 11.95 -16.04 13.04
C ARG A 95 13.40 -15.57 13.11
N ARG A 96 14.19 -15.83 12.06
CA ARG A 96 15.59 -15.39 12.01
C ARG A 96 15.72 -13.87 11.89
N ARG A 97 14.92 -13.20 11.05
CA ARG A 97 14.91 -11.74 10.98
C ARG A 97 14.53 -11.06 12.29
N LEU A 98 13.56 -11.62 13.01
CA LEU A 98 13.15 -11.10 14.33
C LEU A 98 14.25 -11.34 15.38
N TYR A 99 14.92 -12.49 15.33
CA TYR A 99 16.07 -12.77 16.19
C TYR A 99 17.22 -11.79 15.91
N ASP A 100 17.58 -11.59 14.65
CA ASP A 100 18.66 -10.69 14.22
C ASP A 100 18.34 -9.22 14.57
N ALA A 101 17.11 -8.77 14.32
CA ALA A 101 16.66 -7.41 14.66
C ALA A 101 16.63 -7.14 16.18
N ALA A 102 16.38 -8.16 16.99
CA ALA A 102 16.42 -8.05 18.45
C ALA A 102 17.87 -8.01 19.00
N HIS A 103 18.84 -8.60 18.29
CA HIS A 103 20.24 -8.66 18.72
C HIS A 103 21.13 -7.57 18.13
N GLN A 104 20.72 -6.94 17.01
CA GLN A 104 21.42 -5.79 16.40
C GLN A 104 21.19 -4.45 17.12
N ARG A 105 20.35 -4.41 18.17
CA ARG A 105 20.14 -3.21 19.00
C ARG A 105 21.03 -3.15 20.26
N ARG A 106 22.16 -3.86 20.29
CA ARG A 106 23.15 -3.78 21.38
C ARG A 106 24.47 -3.23 20.90
#